data_AF-A0A8X6V1R1-F1
#
_entry.id   AF-A0A8X6V1R1-F1
#
_cell.length_a   1.000
_cell.length_b   1.000
_cell.length_c   1.000
_cell.angle_alpha   90.00
_cell.angle_beta   90.00
_cell.angle_gamma   90.00
#
_symmetry.space_group_name_H-M   'P 1'
#
loop_
_entity.id
_entity.type
_entity.pdbx_description
1 polymer ?
#
loop_
_entity_poly.entity_id
_entity_poly.type
_entity_poly.pdbx_seq_one_letter_code
_entity_poly.pdbx_strand_id
1 'polypeptide(L)'
;MAARKRSAIDSVYIPDDLSDSESDFGFESDSDINFSDCSSSSDESDHDSINLQSVRQWCKIYMKNIPPSPVPFRGNPGITVNIANNASRHPWPKLNKIYELMEHLQRKFRKVYIPGKSLSLDESLMKFKGRLKWKMYIAKKKEQDLGLKFFVLCEAESGYISDFLIYTGEGTVYNSKYSQYPVSTKIVLHLMDRFLGKGYCVTIDNFYMSPQLADILVTERTDTYGTVNKTRKDLPVNFSKEKVPKGEIVAYQRGKVMTLKWQDKKSVCFMSTFHDASSYLVACKSKKTVMKPVVVCDYNNTMGGVDLCDQEMS
;
A
#
# COMPACT_ATOMS: atom_id res chain seq x y z
N MET A 1 -49.48 -35.01 -0.08
CA MET A 1 -50.21 -35.44 1.12
C MET A 1 -50.05 -34.36 2.18
N ALA A 2 -51.17 -33.81 2.66
CA ALA A 2 -51.36 -32.92 3.82
C ALA A 2 -50.59 -31.59 3.92
N ALA A 3 -51.37 -30.51 3.84
CA ALA A 3 -51.07 -29.19 4.37
C ALA A 3 -51.29 -29.14 5.91
N ARG A 4 -50.61 -28.22 6.61
CA ARG A 4 -51.21 -27.52 7.75
C ARG A 4 -50.56 -26.16 8.00
N LYS A 5 -51.40 -25.28 8.53
CA LYS A 5 -51.40 -23.80 8.56
C LYS A 5 -51.36 -23.33 10.03
N ARG A 6 -50.97 -22.06 10.23
CA ARG A 6 -51.34 -21.12 11.34
C ARG A 6 -50.65 -21.38 12.70
N SER A 7 -50.43 -20.43 13.63
CA SER A 7 -50.65 -18.97 13.84
C SER A 7 -49.89 -18.61 15.15
N ALA A 8 -49.16 -17.50 15.27
CA ALA A 8 -49.55 -16.17 15.79
C ALA A 8 -49.65 -16.00 17.34
N ILE A 9 -48.82 -15.07 17.86
CA ILE A 9 -49.01 -14.04 18.93
C ILE A 9 -48.99 -14.46 20.42
N ASP A 10 -48.10 -13.81 21.19
CA ASP A 10 -48.28 -13.06 22.48
C ASP A 10 -46.91 -12.93 23.18
N SER A 11 -46.27 -11.76 23.39
CA SER A 11 -46.60 -10.53 24.13
C SER A 11 -45.96 -10.48 25.56
N VAL A 12 -45.08 -9.48 25.74
CA VAL A 12 -44.74 -8.71 26.97
C VAL A 12 -43.92 -9.37 28.10
N TYR A 13 -42.75 -8.79 28.45
CA TYR A 13 -42.50 -8.08 29.73
C TYR A 13 -41.02 -7.63 29.87
N ILE A 14 -40.81 -6.34 30.16
CA ILE A 14 -39.58 -5.71 30.68
C ILE A 14 -39.86 -5.35 32.15
N PRO A 15 -38.86 -5.45 33.03
CA PRO A 15 -38.63 -4.32 33.93
C PRO A 15 -37.15 -3.91 34.05
N ASP A 16 -36.98 -2.60 34.17
CA ASP A 16 -35.77 -1.86 34.54
C ASP A 16 -35.53 -1.88 36.07
N ASP A 17 -34.30 -1.47 36.41
CA ASP A 17 -33.78 -0.91 37.67
C ASP A 17 -33.57 -1.81 38.89
N LEU A 18 -32.32 -1.78 39.41
CA LEU A 18 -32.01 -1.26 40.74
C LEU A 18 -30.51 -0.93 40.89
N SER A 19 -30.30 0.13 41.66
CA SER A 19 -29.16 1.01 41.87
C SER A 19 -28.09 0.53 42.87
N ASP A 20 -26.91 1.16 42.74
CA ASP A 20 -25.95 1.61 43.76
C ASP A 20 -25.43 0.69 44.87
N SER A 21 -24.10 0.57 44.93
CA SER A 21 -23.35 0.73 46.19
C SER A 21 -21.92 1.24 45.91
N GLU A 22 -21.61 2.36 46.54
CA GLU A 22 -20.28 2.94 46.70
C GLU A 22 -19.41 2.12 47.67
N SER A 23 -18.09 2.14 47.48
CA SER A 23 -17.12 2.24 48.58
C SER A 23 -15.78 2.77 48.06
N ASP A 24 -15.62 4.07 48.25
CA ASP A 24 -14.50 4.79 48.85
C ASP A 24 -13.20 4.01 49.16
N PHE A 25 -12.05 4.52 48.66
CA PHE A 25 -10.79 4.55 49.40
C PHE A 25 -9.83 5.58 48.78
N GLY A 26 -9.69 6.72 49.46
CA GLY A 26 -8.41 7.17 49.99
C GLY A 26 -7.36 7.76 49.03
N PHE A 27 -7.38 9.08 48.97
CA PHE A 27 -6.36 10.00 48.45
C PHE A 27 -5.07 9.99 49.29
N GLU A 28 -3.91 10.12 48.67
CA GLU A 28 -2.77 10.82 49.28
C GLU A 28 -1.95 11.52 48.18
N SER A 29 -1.83 12.84 48.37
CA SER A 29 -1.07 13.80 47.60
C SER A 29 0.38 13.90 48.08
N ASP A 30 1.15 14.68 47.32
CA ASP A 30 2.32 15.49 47.71
C ASP A 30 3.48 15.19 46.74
N SER A 31 4.18 16.15 46.15
CA SER A 31 4.22 17.60 46.37
C SER A 31 4.97 18.25 45.21
N ASP A 32 4.63 19.50 44.98
CA ASP A 32 5.28 20.47 44.10
C ASP A 32 6.80 20.54 44.25
N ILE A 33 7.52 20.71 43.13
CA ILE A 33 8.87 21.27 43.13
C ILE A 33 8.85 22.55 42.32
N ASN A 34 8.96 23.66 43.07
CA ASN A 34 9.09 25.02 42.60
C ASN A 34 10.40 25.26 41.86
N PHE A 35 10.27 26.08 40.82
CA PHE A 35 11.32 26.74 40.08
C PHE A 35 11.99 27.81 40.98
N SER A 36 13.31 27.78 41.12
CA SER A 36 14.07 28.90 41.68
C SER A 36 15.41 29.06 40.98
N ASP A 37 15.64 30.26 40.46
CA ASP A 37 16.91 30.77 39.93
C ASP A 37 17.88 31.05 41.09
N CYS A 38 19.18 30.76 40.93
CA CYS A 38 20.25 31.75 41.10
C CYS A 38 21.62 31.16 40.72
N SER A 39 22.46 32.06 40.22
CA SER A 39 23.73 31.99 39.53
C SER A 39 24.96 31.43 40.27
N SER A 40 25.79 30.75 39.46
CA SER A 40 27.26 30.73 39.38
C SER A 40 28.13 30.43 40.62
N SER A 41 28.85 29.30 40.56
CA SER A 41 30.32 29.30 40.60
C SER A 41 30.87 27.98 40.07
N SER A 42 31.95 28.12 39.30
CA SER A 42 32.74 27.14 38.57
C SER A 42 33.18 25.91 39.38
N ASP A 43 33.22 24.75 38.74
CA ASP A 43 34.46 23.98 38.56
C ASP A 43 34.26 22.79 37.61
N GLU A 44 35.30 22.55 36.80
CA GLU A 44 35.36 21.70 35.62
C GLU A 44 35.41 20.20 35.93
N SER A 45 34.80 19.37 35.07
CA SER A 45 35.50 18.30 34.32
C SER A 45 34.54 17.42 33.50
N ASP A 46 34.87 17.29 32.21
CA ASP A 46 34.67 16.14 31.29
C ASP A 46 33.36 15.97 30.47
N HIS A 47 33.45 16.43 29.21
CA HIS A 47 33.18 15.75 27.92
C HIS A 47 31.97 14.78 27.81
N ASP A 48 31.06 14.83 26.82
CA ASP A 48 31.04 15.46 25.50
C ASP A 48 29.58 15.70 25.07
N SER A 49 29.23 16.97 24.87
CA SER A 49 28.02 17.39 24.16
C SER A 49 28.21 17.21 22.66
N ILE A 50 27.35 16.42 22.00
CA ILE A 50 27.33 16.37 20.54
C ILE A 50 26.88 17.74 19.99
N ASN A 51 27.84 18.41 19.36
CA ASN A 51 27.77 19.73 18.77
C ASN A 51 26.74 19.79 17.61
N LEU A 52 25.71 20.65 17.77
CA LEU A 52 24.66 20.91 16.79
C LEU A 52 25.12 21.65 15.50
N GLN A 53 26.42 21.88 15.31
CA GLN A 53 27.03 22.30 14.05
C GLN A 53 27.51 21.13 13.16
N SER A 54 27.46 19.88 13.64
CA SER A 54 27.76 18.68 12.83
C SER A 54 26.70 18.35 11.76
N VAL A 55 25.58 19.10 11.74
CA VAL A 55 24.44 18.84 10.84
C VAL A 55 24.43 19.70 9.57
N ARG A 56 25.53 20.40 9.22
CA ARG A 56 25.53 21.32 8.06
C ARG A 56 26.84 21.38 7.27
N GLN A 57 27.17 20.31 6.54
CA GLN A 57 28.09 20.42 5.39
C GLN A 57 27.59 19.64 4.17
N TRP A 58 27.60 20.32 3.02
CA TRP A 58 27.23 19.77 1.72
C TRP A 58 28.40 18.97 1.13
N CYS A 59 28.12 17.78 0.59
CA CYS A 59 29.09 17.00 -0.17
C CYS A 59 28.65 16.84 -1.63
N LYS A 60 29.61 16.96 -2.55
CA LYS A 60 29.40 16.90 -4.01
C LYS A 60 29.27 15.45 -4.47
N ILE A 61 28.20 15.12 -5.22
CA ILE A 61 28.02 13.79 -5.83
C ILE A 61 28.41 13.88 -7.31
N TYR A 62 29.42 13.12 -7.72
CA TYR A 62 29.69 12.87 -9.13
C TYR A 62 28.92 11.63 -9.57
N MET A 63 27.94 11.81 -10.45
CA MET A 63 27.29 10.69 -11.15
C MET A 63 28.30 10.05 -12.10
N LYS A 64 28.73 8.84 -11.79
CA LYS A 64 29.00 7.73 -12.74
C LYS A 64 29.38 6.48 -11.94
N ASN A 65 28.75 5.37 -12.33
CA ASN A 65 28.91 3.99 -11.86
C ASN A 65 27.94 3.56 -10.74
N ILE A 66 26.86 2.91 -11.17
CA ILE A 66 26.02 2.05 -10.33
C ILE A 66 26.87 0.80 -10.02
N PRO A 67 27.08 0.41 -8.74
CA PRO A 67 27.72 -0.86 -8.43
C PRO A 67 26.76 -2.02 -8.74
N PRO A 68 27.26 -3.19 -9.21
CA PRO A 68 26.41 -4.37 -9.35
C PRO A 68 25.95 -4.84 -7.96
N SER A 69 24.75 -5.42 -7.93
CA SER A 69 24.09 -6.00 -6.75
C SER A 69 25.06 -6.83 -5.89
N PRO A 70 25.20 -6.55 -4.57
CA PRO A 70 26.04 -7.37 -3.72
C PRO A 70 25.28 -8.62 -3.25
N VAL A 71 25.69 -9.74 -3.86
CA VAL A 71 25.75 -11.16 -3.39
C VAL A 71 24.47 -11.89 -2.92
N PRO A 72 24.40 -13.21 -3.17
CA PRO A 72 23.23 -14.03 -2.84
C PRO A 72 23.04 -14.15 -1.33
N PHE A 73 21.78 -14.13 -0.92
CA PHE A 73 21.33 -14.45 0.42
C PHE A 73 21.89 -15.82 0.85
N ARG A 74 22.95 -15.85 1.67
CA ARG A 74 23.28 -17.02 2.49
C ARG A 74 22.62 -16.83 3.84
N GLY A 75 21.33 -17.14 3.91
CA GLY A 75 20.66 -17.30 5.19
C GLY A 75 21.24 -18.52 5.92
N ASN A 76 21.61 -18.35 7.19
CA ASN A 76 21.78 -19.48 8.10
C ASN A 76 20.44 -20.22 8.22
N PRO A 77 20.37 -21.54 7.96
CA PRO A 77 19.15 -22.29 8.16
C PRO A 77 19.02 -22.56 9.66
N GLY A 78 18.22 -21.76 10.35
CA GLY A 78 18.06 -21.96 11.79
C GLY A 78 17.23 -20.91 12.51
N ILE A 79 16.13 -20.42 11.92
CA ILE A 79 15.07 -19.85 12.74
C ILE A 79 14.14 -21.01 13.15
N THR A 80 14.34 -21.53 14.35
CA THR A 80 13.39 -22.43 14.98
C THR A 80 12.25 -21.57 15.54
N VAL A 81 11.20 -21.35 14.74
CA VAL A 81 9.96 -20.74 15.24
C VAL A 81 9.13 -21.83 15.91
N ASN A 82 8.94 -21.73 17.22
CA ASN A 82 7.95 -22.56 17.92
C ASN A 82 6.55 -22.07 17.54
N ILE A 83 5.90 -22.77 16.60
CA ILE A 83 4.56 -22.43 16.13
C ILE A 83 3.54 -22.98 17.13
N ALA A 84 3.07 -22.13 18.05
CA ALA A 84 1.92 -22.44 18.88
C ALA A 84 0.67 -22.59 17.98
N ASN A 85 0.11 -23.79 17.91
CA ASN A 85 -1.00 -24.08 17.00
C ASN A 85 -2.35 -23.72 17.64
N ASN A 86 -2.64 -22.41 17.77
CA ASN A 86 -3.93 -21.94 18.30
C ASN A 86 -4.78 -21.26 17.21
N ALA A 87 -5.06 -22.02 16.15
CA ALA A 87 -5.60 -21.52 14.87
C ALA A 87 -6.96 -20.80 14.97
N SER A 88 -7.81 -21.12 15.94
CA SER A 88 -9.17 -20.56 16.05
C SER A 88 -9.24 -19.20 16.74
N ARG A 89 -8.23 -18.82 17.53
CA ARG A 89 -8.21 -17.55 18.29
C ARG A 89 -7.21 -16.53 17.73
N HIS A 90 -6.40 -16.93 16.75
CA HIS A 90 -5.40 -16.06 16.17
C HIS A 90 -6.04 -14.99 15.26
N PRO A 91 -5.65 -13.70 15.32
CA PRO A 91 -6.30 -12.67 14.50
C PRO A 91 -6.07 -12.86 12.99
N TRP A 92 -5.05 -13.64 12.61
CA TRP A 92 -4.85 -14.17 11.25
C TRP A 92 -4.92 -15.70 11.22
N PRO A 93 -6.11 -16.33 11.22
CA PRO A 93 -6.24 -17.78 11.35
C PRO A 93 -5.51 -18.57 10.27
N LYS A 94 -5.56 -18.11 9.01
CA LYS A 94 -4.96 -18.80 7.86
C LYS A 94 -3.44 -18.62 7.76
N LEU A 95 -2.88 -17.64 8.44
CA LEU A 95 -1.44 -17.32 8.45
C LEU A 95 -0.79 -17.59 9.80
N ASN A 96 -1.52 -18.12 10.79
CA ASN A 96 -1.04 -18.31 12.16
C ASN A 96 0.34 -18.99 12.24
N LYS A 97 0.62 -19.95 11.37
CA LYS A 97 1.89 -20.68 11.33
C LYS A 97 3.09 -19.84 10.90
N ILE A 98 2.87 -18.81 10.10
CA ILE A 98 3.92 -17.95 9.55
C ILE A 98 3.80 -16.51 10.03
N TYR A 99 2.85 -16.22 10.92
CA TYR A 99 2.50 -14.87 11.31
C TYR A 99 3.68 -14.14 11.95
N GLU A 100 4.34 -14.76 12.93
CA GLU A 100 5.52 -14.21 13.60
C GLU A 100 6.64 -13.85 12.62
N LEU A 101 6.89 -14.72 11.65
CA LEU A 101 7.89 -14.48 10.61
C LEU A 101 7.46 -13.33 9.69
N MET A 102 6.21 -13.35 9.23
CA MET A 102 5.63 -12.32 8.37
C MET A 102 5.70 -10.95 9.04
N GLU A 103 5.26 -10.85 10.29
CA GLU A 103 5.28 -9.61 11.08
C GLU A 103 6.73 -9.14 11.32
N HIS A 104 7.64 -10.05 11.64
CA HIS A 104 9.05 -9.74 11.78
C HIS A 104 9.62 -9.11 10.50
N LEU A 105 9.34 -9.70 9.34
CA LEU A 105 9.80 -9.21 8.04
C LEU A 105 9.20 -7.83 7.73
N GLN A 106 7.89 -7.66 7.86
CA GLN A 106 7.24 -6.36 7.65
C GLN A 106 7.84 -5.27 8.54
N ARG A 107 8.05 -5.58 9.84
CA ARG A 107 8.68 -4.64 10.77
C ARG A 107 10.11 -4.30 10.38
N LYS A 108 10.88 -5.27 9.89
CA LYS A 108 12.25 -5.03 9.40
C LYS A 108 12.22 -4.15 8.15
N PHE A 109 11.40 -4.46 7.16
CA PHE A 109 11.28 -3.66 5.93
C PHE A 109 10.92 -2.21 6.23
N ARG A 110 10.04 -1.98 7.20
CA ARG A 110 9.66 -0.65 7.64
C ARG A 110 10.77 0.11 8.38
N LYS A 111 11.66 -0.58 9.09
CA LYS A 111 12.68 0.04 9.95
C LYS A 111 13.99 0.35 9.23
N VAL A 112 14.39 -0.49 8.28
CA VAL A 112 15.75 -0.42 7.69
C VAL A 112 15.86 0.55 6.53
N TYR A 113 14.74 0.93 5.92
CA TYR A 113 14.73 1.79 4.74
C TYR A 113 13.52 2.71 4.72
N ILE A 114 13.74 3.96 4.30
CA ILE A 114 12.69 4.94 4.04
C ILE A 114 12.63 5.12 2.53
N PRO A 115 11.54 4.69 1.86
CA PRO A 115 11.42 4.84 0.43
C PRO A 115 11.25 6.31 0.04
N GLY A 116 11.72 6.64 -1.15
CA GLY A 116 11.44 7.87 -1.88
C GLY A 116 9.95 8.00 -2.23
N LYS A 117 9.60 9.15 -2.80
CA LYS A 117 8.20 9.57 -2.94
C LYS A 117 7.37 8.69 -3.89
N SER A 118 8.01 8.04 -4.85
CA SER A 118 7.33 7.25 -5.88
C SER A 118 7.23 5.79 -5.45
N LEU A 119 6.02 5.33 -5.21
CA LEU A 119 5.71 3.94 -4.84
C LEU A 119 4.97 3.25 -5.98
N SER A 120 5.11 1.92 -6.05
CA SER A 120 4.38 1.05 -6.98
C SER A 120 3.69 -0.07 -6.19
N LEU A 121 2.42 -0.34 -6.52
CA LEU A 121 1.65 -1.42 -5.92
C LEU A 121 1.19 -2.38 -6.99
N ASP A 122 1.61 -3.64 -6.85
CA ASP A 122 1.22 -4.71 -7.76
C ASP A 122 1.26 -6.09 -7.07
N GLU A 123 1.17 -7.15 -7.88
CA GLU A 123 0.90 -8.51 -7.46
C GLU A 123 2.11 -9.42 -7.74
N SER A 124 2.70 -9.94 -6.68
CA SER A 124 3.71 -10.99 -6.78
C SER A 124 3.08 -12.36 -6.56
N LEU A 125 3.65 -13.39 -7.18
CA LEU A 125 3.19 -14.77 -7.05
C LEU A 125 4.37 -15.67 -6.69
N MET A 126 4.41 -16.13 -5.45
CA MET A 126 5.43 -17.08 -5.01
C MET A 126 4.98 -18.51 -5.33
N LYS A 127 5.74 -19.22 -6.16
CA LYS A 127 5.45 -20.60 -6.56
C LYS A 127 5.29 -21.52 -5.34
N PHE A 128 4.18 -22.27 -5.29
CA PHE A 128 3.91 -23.21 -4.21
C PHE A 128 3.07 -24.40 -4.69
N LYS A 129 3.67 -25.60 -4.66
CA LYS A 129 3.04 -26.84 -5.14
C LYS A 129 2.35 -27.67 -4.06
N GLY A 130 2.45 -27.27 -2.79
CA GLY A 130 1.88 -28.03 -1.67
C GLY A 130 0.34 -28.01 -1.61
N ARG A 131 -0.19 -28.74 -0.61
CA ARG A 131 -1.63 -28.76 -0.30
C ARG A 131 -2.01 -27.53 0.50
N LEU A 132 -2.62 -26.56 -0.18
CA LEU A 132 -3.12 -25.34 0.43
C LEU A 132 -4.39 -24.90 -0.29
N LYS A 133 -5.42 -24.54 0.49
CA LYS A 133 -6.76 -24.20 -0.05
C LYS A 133 -6.79 -22.86 -0.79
N TRP A 134 -5.90 -21.94 -0.46
CA TRP A 134 -5.90 -20.55 -0.96
C TRP A 134 -4.74 -20.24 -1.91
N LYS A 135 -4.09 -21.27 -2.49
CA LYS A 135 -3.17 -21.06 -3.60
C LYS A 135 -3.93 -20.57 -4.83
N MET A 136 -3.34 -19.64 -5.56
CA MET A 136 -3.91 -19.09 -6.78
C MET A 136 -3.18 -19.64 -8.00
N TYR A 137 -3.95 -19.79 -9.07
CA TYR A 137 -3.41 -19.98 -10.41
C TYR A 137 -3.55 -18.65 -11.17
N ILE A 138 -2.45 -18.13 -11.72
CA ILE A 138 -2.49 -16.91 -12.53
C ILE A 138 -2.11 -17.28 -13.97
N ALA A 139 -3.13 -17.38 -14.83
CA ALA A 139 -2.97 -17.82 -16.22
C ALA A 139 -2.05 -16.92 -17.07
N LYS A 140 -1.85 -15.66 -16.68
CA LYS A 140 -1.08 -14.67 -17.45
C LYS A 140 0.42 -14.61 -17.12
N LYS A 141 0.87 -15.20 -16.00
CA LYS A 141 2.31 -15.23 -15.67
C LYS A 141 2.99 -16.37 -16.45
N LYS A 142 4.24 -16.12 -16.91
CA LYS A 142 4.97 -17.00 -17.84
C LYS A 142 5.09 -18.43 -17.33
N GLU A 143 5.20 -18.64 -16.03
CA GLU A 143 5.38 -19.99 -15.48
C GLU A 143 4.08 -20.78 -15.24
N GLN A 144 2.88 -20.25 -15.53
CA GLN A 144 1.60 -20.94 -15.28
C GLN A 144 1.54 -21.63 -13.90
N ASP A 145 2.14 -20.98 -12.90
CA ASP A 145 2.42 -21.63 -11.64
C ASP A 145 1.25 -21.46 -10.66
N LEU A 146 0.93 -22.55 -9.96
CA LEU A 146 0.17 -22.49 -8.72
C LEU A 146 1.06 -21.88 -7.64
N GLY A 147 0.58 -20.85 -6.96
CA GLY A 147 1.37 -20.11 -6.00
C GLY A 147 0.58 -19.36 -4.95
N LEU A 148 1.31 -18.71 -4.03
CA LEU A 148 0.76 -17.80 -3.05
C LEU A 148 0.78 -16.40 -3.64
N LYS A 149 -0.38 -15.75 -3.71
CA LYS A 149 -0.48 -14.38 -4.21
C LYS A 149 -0.16 -13.40 -3.08
N PHE A 150 0.72 -12.46 -3.38
CA PHE A 150 1.06 -11.32 -2.55
C PHE A 150 0.61 -10.04 -3.25
N PHE A 151 0.07 -9.12 -2.48
CA PHE A 151 0.01 -7.71 -2.87
C PHE A 151 1.24 -7.04 -2.29
N VAL A 152 2.04 -6.39 -3.13
CA VAL A 152 3.35 -5.87 -2.75
C VAL A 152 3.36 -4.38 -3.03
N LEU A 153 3.84 -3.61 -2.04
CA LEU A 153 4.12 -2.19 -2.19
C LEU A 153 5.63 -2.02 -2.22
N CYS A 154 6.15 -1.55 -3.35
CA CYS A 154 7.56 -1.30 -3.56
C CYS A 154 7.86 0.18 -3.78
N GLU A 155 9.10 0.59 -3.51
CA GLU A 155 9.61 1.82 -4.10
C GLU A 155 9.80 1.61 -5.61
N ALA A 156 9.34 2.58 -6.40
CA ALA A 156 9.33 2.50 -7.86
C ALA A 156 10.73 2.41 -8.47
N GLU A 157 11.73 3.08 -7.89
CA GLU A 157 13.08 3.18 -8.46
C GLU A 157 13.98 2.00 -8.07
N SER A 158 14.05 1.65 -6.79
CA SER A 158 14.91 0.55 -6.33
C SER A 158 14.26 -0.84 -6.36
N GLY A 159 12.92 -0.90 -6.48
CA GLY A 159 12.17 -2.15 -6.29
C GLY A 159 12.10 -2.61 -4.83
N TYR A 160 12.55 -1.80 -3.87
CA TYR A 160 12.55 -2.16 -2.45
C TYR A 160 11.13 -2.42 -1.92
N ILE A 161 10.89 -3.61 -1.37
CA ILE A 161 9.60 -3.97 -0.75
C ILE A 161 9.43 -3.18 0.54
N SER A 162 8.51 -2.21 0.49
CA SER A 162 8.12 -1.41 1.63
C SER A 162 7.11 -2.13 2.52
N ASP A 163 6.17 -2.84 1.92
CA ASP A 163 5.19 -3.65 2.65
C ASP A 163 4.57 -4.71 1.73
N PHE A 164 3.92 -5.71 2.31
CA PHE A 164 3.20 -6.72 1.54
C PHE A 164 2.02 -7.29 2.33
N LEU A 165 1.01 -7.78 1.59
CA LEU A 165 -0.17 -8.44 2.12
C LEU A 165 -0.35 -9.79 1.43
N ILE A 166 -0.45 -10.86 2.23
CA ILE A 166 -0.65 -12.22 1.72
C ILE A 166 -2.14 -12.46 1.47
N TYR A 167 -2.50 -12.81 0.23
CA TYR A 167 -3.87 -13.17 -0.10
C TYR A 167 -4.21 -14.59 0.37
N THR A 168 -5.26 -14.74 1.16
CA THR A 168 -5.72 -16.04 1.70
C THR A 168 -7.19 -16.34 1.35
N GLY A 169 -7.70 -15.75 0.27
CA GLY A 169 -9.11 -15.84 -0.12
C GLY A 169 -10.00 -15.04 0.82
N GLU A 170 -11.17 -15.58 1.16
CA GLU A 170 -12.13 -14.99 2.11
C GLU A 170 -11.56 -14.76 3.52
N GLY A 171 -10.43 -15.39 3.85
CA GLY A 171 -9.76 -15.20 5.14
C GLY A 171 -8.72 -14.08 5.14
N THR A 172 -8.64 -13.27 4.08
CA THR A 172 -7.68 -12.16 4.01
C THR A 172 -8.10 -11.08 4.99
N VAL A 173 -7.21 -10.76 5.92
CA VAL A 173 -7.44 -9.76 6.96
C VAL A 173 -6.87 -8.44 6.49
N TYR A 174 -7.71 -7.41 6.42
CA TYR A 174 -7.36 -6.05 6.03
C TYR A 174 -7.35 -5.13 7.25
N ASN A 175 -6.87 -3.90 7.08
CA ASN A 175 -6.97 -2.88 8.13
C ASN A 175 -8.46 -2.52 8.34
N SER A 176 -8.94 -2.63 9.58
CA SER A 176 -10.34 -2.44 9.96
C SER A 176 -10.85 -1.02 9.67
N LYS A 177 -9.95 -0.01 9.64
CA LYS A 177 -10.25 1.39 9.26
C LYS A 177 -10.91 1.51 7.88
N TYR A 178 -10.67 0.54 7.00
CA TYR A 178 -11.10 0.55 5.60
C TYR A 178 -12.17 -0.50 5.29
N SER A 179 -12.78 -1.09 6.33
CA SER A 179 -13.75 -2.20 6.22
C SER A 179 -14.98 -1.90 5.35
N GLN A 180 -15.37 -0.64 5.22
CA GLN A 180 -16.49 -0.15 4.40
C GLN A 180 -16.21 -0.18 2.89
N TYR A 181 -14.94 -0.22 2.47
CA TYR A 181 -14.58 -0.09 1.06
C TYR A 181 -14.55 -1.44 0.30
N PRO A 182 -14.63 -1.41 -1.04
CA PRO A 182 -14.38 -2.59 -1.87
C PRO A 182 -12.98 -3.19 -1.66
N VAL A 183 -12.82 -4.48 -1.97
CA VAL A 183 -11.57 -5.23 -1.75
C VAL A 183 -10.36 -4.57 -2.43
N SER A 184 -10.50 -4.10 -3.67
CA SER A 184 -9.41 -3.42 -4.39
C SER A 184 -8.93 -2.15 -3.66
N THR A 185 -9.86 -1.34 -3.18
CA THR A 185 -9.60 -0.12 -2.42
C THR A 185 -8.98 -0.44 -1.06
N LYS A 186 -9.49 -1.46 -0.36
CA LYS A 186 -8.94 -1.96 0.91
C LYS A 186 -7.47 -2.35 0.80
N ILE A 187 -7.09 -3.04 -0.27
CA ILE A 187 -5.70 -3.46 -0.49
C ILE A 187 -4.77 -2.25 -0.58
N VAL A 188 -5.13 -1.27 -1.42
CA VAL A 188 -4.32 -0.05 -1.59
C VAL A 188 -4.21 0.71 -0.28
N LEU A 189 -5.33 0.99 0.39
CA LEU A 189 -5.33 1.74 1.64
C LEU A 189 -4.62 1.00 2.79
N HIS A 190 -4.73 -0.33 2.86
CA HIS A 190 -4.02 -1.15 3.85
C HIS A 190 -2.51 -1.02 3.69
N LEU A 191 -1.99 -1.15 2.45
CA LEU A 191 -0.55 -1.07 2.18
C LEU A 191 -0.03 0.37 2.26
N MET A 192 -0.85 1.34 1.84
CA MET A 192 -0.48 2.76 1.84
C MET A 192 -0.65 3.46 3.19
N ASP A 193 -1.28 2.83 4.19
CA ASP A 193 -1.70 3.45 5.45
C ASP A 193 -0.60 4.31 6.10
N ARG A 194 0.64 3.80 6.14
CA ARG A 194 1.80 4.50 6.72
C ARG A 194 2.36 5.65 5.88
N PHE A 195 1.94 5.77 4.63
CA PHE A 195 2.40 6.74 3.63
C PHE A 195 1.36 7.83 3.34
N LEU A 196 0.12 7.63 3.79
CA LEU A 196 -0.96 8.62 3.64
C LEU A 196 -0.57 9.96 4.27
N GLY A 197 -0.87 11.06 3.58
CA GLY A 197 -0.63 12.42 4.05
C GLY A 197 0.83 12.88 4.10
N LYS A 198 1.77 12.07 3.61
CA LYS A 198 3.23 12.35 3.69
C LYS A 198 3.87 12.79 2.38
N GLY A 199 3.07 13.11 1.36
CA GLY A 199 3.58 13.55 0.05
C GLY A 199 4.15 12.44 -0.83
N TYR A 200 3.78 11.18 -0.56
CA TYR A 200 4.03 10.05 -1.46
C TYR A 200 3.04 10.03 -2.62
N CYS A 201 3.44 9.40 -3.72
CA CYS A 201 2.62 9.13 -4.88
C CYS A 201 2.66 7.63 -5.20
N VAL A 202 1.50 7.00 -5.37
CA VAL A 202 1.40 5.57 -5.64
C VAL A 202 0.95 5.29 -7.08
N THR A 203 1.74 4.50 -7.79
CA THR A 203 1.43 3.97 -9.12
C THR A 203 0.73 2.62 -8.98
N ILE A 204 -0.43 2.44 -9.63
CA ILE A 204 -1.24 1.23 -9.49
C ILE A 204 -1.82 0.75 -10.83
N ASP A 205 -2.06 -0.55 -10.95
CA ASP A 205 -2.72 -1.13 -12.13
C ASP A 205 -4.27 -0.96 -12.09
N ASN A 206 -4.90 -1.25 -13.23
CA ASN A 206 -6.34 -1.18 -13.49
C ASN A 206 -7.20 -1.96 -12.49
N PHE A 207 -6.68 -3.03 -11.88
CA PHE A 207 -7.42 -3.83 -10.90
C PHE A 207 -7.76 -2.99 -9.66
N TYR A 208 -6.85 -2.08 -9.29
CA TYR A 208 -6.97 -1.22 -8.12
C TYR A 208 -7.64 0.11 -8.44
N MET A 209 -7.31 0.70 -9.59
CA MET A 209 -7.71 2.06 -9.92
C MET A 209 -9.23 2.22 -10.09
N SER A 210 -9.78 3.24 -9.42
CA SER A 210 -11.18 3.66 -9.52
C SER A 210 -11.33 5.14 -9.12
N PRO A 211 -12.37 5.84 -9.63
CA PRO A 211 -12.65 7.21 -9.20
C PRO A 211 -12.78 7.35 -7.67
N GLN A 212 -13.49 6.41 -7.03
CA GLN A 212 -13.64 6.39 -5.56
C GLN A 212 -12.28 6.34 -4.85
N LEU A 213 -11.37 5.47 -5.28
CA LEU A 213 -10.04 5.38 -4.67
C LEU A 213 -9.25 6.68 -4.87
N ALA A 214 -9.31 7.28 -6.06
CA ALA A 214 -8.62 8.54 -6.33
C ALA A 214 -9.15 9.67 -5.43
N ASP A 215 -10.47 9.79 -5.26
CA ASP A 215 -11.07 10.79 -4.37
C ASP A 215 -10.64 10.61 -2.90
N ILE A 216 -10.56 9.36 -2.42
CA ILE A 216 -10.08 9.04 -1.07
C ILE A 216 -8.61 9.46 -0.91
N LEU A 217 -7.74 9.09 -1.86
CA LEU A 217 -6.31 9.40 -1.77
C LEU A 217 -6.05 10.91 -1.82
N VAL A 218 -6.79 11.65 -2.65
CA VAL A 218 -6.73 13.13 -2.66
C VAL A 218 -7.14 13.70 -1.30
N THR A 219 -8.20 13.17 -0.69
CA THR A 219 -8.66 13.59 0.65
C THR A 219 -7.58 13.32 1.71
N GLU A 220 -6.89 12.19 1.62
CA GLU A 220 -5.76 11.80 2.46
C GLU A 220 -4.43 12.49 2.06
N ARG A 221 -4.47 13.51 1.19
CA ARG A 221 -3.30 14.27 0.70
C ARG A 221 -2.19 13.37 0.12
N THR A 222 -2.59 12.36 -0.63
CA THR A 222 -1.71 11.40 -1.30
C THR A 222 -2.06 11.34 -2.78
N ASP A 223 -1.04 11.38 -3.61
CA ASP A 223 -1.24 11.33 -5.06
C ASP A 223 -1.22 9.91 -5.60
N THR A 224 -1.91 9.71 -6.72
CA THR A 224 -1.92 8.44 -7.43
C THR A 224 -2.05 8.63 -8.93
N TYR A 225 -1.52 7.68 -9.68
CA TYR A 225 -1.84 7.51 -11.07
C TYR A 225 -1.70 6.05 -11.48
N GLY A 226 -2.35 5.70 -12.58
CA GLY A 226 -2.44 4.30 -12.96
C GLY A 226 -3.31 4.09 -14.18
N THR A 227 -3.25 2.89 -14.73
CA THR A 227 -4.22 2.50 -15.75
C THR A 227 -5.59 2.34 -15.10
N VAL A 228 -6.65 2.67 -15.83
CA VAL A 228 -8.03 2.50 -15.35
C VAL A 228 -8.83 1.70 -16.37
N ASN A 229 -9.65 0.76 -15.89
CA ASN A 229 -10.56 0.07 -16.78
C ASN A 229 -11.67 1.05 -17.22
N LYS A 230 -11.84 1.21 -18.55
CA LYS A 230 -12.86 2.09 -19.15
C LYS A 230 -14.30 1.78 -18.72
N THR A 231 -14.57 0.59 -18.20
CA THR A 231 -15.89 0.18 -17.69
C THR A 231 -16.06 0.40 -16.19
N ARG A 232 -15.11 1.06 -15.51
CA ARG A 232 -15.29 1.43 -14.09
C ARG A 232 -16.49 2.37 -13.94
N LYS A 233 -17.19 2.21 -12.81
CA LYS A 233 -18.26 3.12 -12.41
C LYS A 233 -17.70 4.52 -12.19
N ASP A 234 -18.56 5.53 -12.34
CA ASP A 234 -18.27 6.94 -12.04
C ASP A 234 -17.20 7.59 -12.94
N LEU A 235 -16.89 6.97 -14.09
CA LEU A 235 -16.16 7.62 -15.18
C LEU A 235 -17.09 8.56 -15.96
N PRO A 236 -16.52 9.55 -16.70
CA PRO A 236 -17.30 10.47 -17.52
C PRO A 236 -18.24 9.75 -18.48
N VAL A 237 -19.41 10.35 -18.72
CA VAL A 237 -20.40 9.82 -19.65
C VAL A 237 -19.76 9.66 -21.03
N ASN A 238 -19.97 8.51 -21.66
CA ASN A 238 -19.40 8.12 -22.96
C ASN A 238 -17.88 7.88 -23.01
N PHE A 239 -17.13 8.01 -21.91
CA PHE A 239 -15.66 7.80 -21.90
C PHE A 239 -15.22 6.47 -22.55
N SER A 240 -15.94 5.37 -22.26
CA SER A 240 -15.67 4.06 -22.87
C SER A 240 -15.97 4.01 -24.38
N LYS A 241 -16.97 4.76 -24.86
CA LYS A 241 -17.49 4.69 -26.23
C LYS A 241 -16.86 5.70 -27.17
N GLU A 242 -16.31 6.78 -26.64
CA GLU A 242 -15.69 7.85 -27.40
C GLU A 242 -14.53 7.33 -28.26
N LYS A 243 -14.53 7.67 -29.54
CA LYS A 243 -13.46 7.24 -30.45
C LYS A 243 -12.42 8.35 -30.51
N VAL A 244 -11.17 7.98 -30.27
CA VAL A 244 -10.03 8.90 -30.32
C VAL A 244 -9.16 8.50 -31.51
N PRO A 245 -8.76 9.42 -32.39
CA PRO A 245 -7.82 9.13 -33.47
C PRO A 245 -6.47 8.64 -32.95
N LYS A 246 -5.75 7.85 -33.74
CA LYS A 246 -4.45 7.31 -33.34
C LYS A 246 -3.45 8.44 -33.11
N GLY A 247 -2.81 8.44 -31.94
CA GLY A 247 -1.86 9.46 -31.49
C GLY A 247 -2.50 10.57 -30.68
N GLU A 248 -3.82 10.68 -30.68
CA GLU A 248 -4.55 11.71 -29.95
C GLU A 248 -4.99 11.25 -28.57
N ILE A 249 -5.42 12.22 -27.76
CA ILE A 249 -5.95 12.03 -26.42
C ILE A 249 -7.34 12.65 -26.31
N VAL A 250 -8.13 12.11 -25.40
CA VAL A 250 -9.23 12.84 -24.77
C VAL A 250 -9.03 12.77 -23.26
N ALA A 251 -9.22 13.89 -22.57
CA ALA A 251 -9.06 13.98 -21.13
C ALA A 251 -10.26 14.70 -20.51
N TYR A 252 -10.62 14.26 -19.31
CA TYR A 252 -11.65 14.87 -18.47
C TYR A 252 -11.06 15.12 -17.09
N GLN A 253 -11.37 16.26 -16.51
CA GLN A 253 -10.88 16.63 -15.18
C GLN A 253 -12.04 17.00 -14.27
N ARG A 254 -11.99 16.51 -13.03
CA ARG A 254 -12.88 16.85 -11.93
C ARG A 254 -12.04 17.15 -10.70
N GLY A 255 -11.92 18.43 -10.37
CA GLY A 255 -11.02 18.86 -9.29
C GLY A 255 -9.57 18.46 -9.59
N LYS A 256 -8.93 17.77 -8.64
CA LYS A 256 -7.57 17.24 -8.81
C LYS A 256 -7.50 15.96 -9.65
N VAL A 257 -8.62 15.26 -9.85
CA VAL A 257 -8.65 13.97 -10.54
C VAL A 257 -8.84 14.17 -12.04
N MET A 258 -7.91 13.69 -12.84
CA MET A 258 -8.00 13.61 -14.30
C MET A 258 -8.16 12.14 -14.71
N THR A 259 -9.02 11.90 -15.71
CA THR A 259 -9.02 10.67 -16.49
C THR A 259 -8.65 10.99 -17.93
N LEU A 260 -7.75 10.20 -18.51
CA LEU A 260 -7.20 10.40 -19.84
C LEU A 260 -7.33 9.12 -20.64
N LYS A 261 -7.77 9.22 -21.88
CA LYS A 261 -7.79 8.12 -22.84
C LYS A 261 -6.89 8.49 -24.01
N TRP A 262 -5.91 7.62 -24.26
CA TRP A 262 -4.96 7.76 -25.34
C TRP A 262 -5.10 6.61 -26.32
N GLN A 263 -5.06 6.91 -27.62
CA GLN A 263 -5.15 5.90 -28.66
C GLN A 263 -3.78 5.65 -29.29
N ASP A 264 -3.13 4.54 -28.93
CA ASP A 264 -1.97 4.02 -29.66
C ASP A 264 -2.42 2.90 -30.62
N LYS A 265 -1.75 1.73 -30.62
CA LYS A 265 -2.23 0.52 -31.30
C LYS A 265 -3.55 0.03 -30.70
N LYS A 266 -3.72 0.23 -29.39
CA LYS A 266 -4.95 -0.01 -28.63
C LYS A 266 -5.24 1.22 -27.78
N SER A 267 -6.51 1.42 -27.45
CA SER A 267 -6.90 2.45 -26.50
C SER A 267 -6.43 2.07 -25.09
N VAL A 268 -5.75 2.99 -24.42
CA VAL A 268 -5.34 2.87 -23.03
C VAL A 268 -5.94 4.03 -22.24
N CYS A 269 -6.50 3.74 -21.07
CA CYS A 269 -7.11 4.72 -20.21
C CYS A 269 -6.29 4.84 -18.92
N PHE A 270 -6.09 6.07 -18.47
CA PHE A 270 -5.35 6.42 -17.26
C PHE A 270 -6.22 7.28 -16.37
N MET A 271 -5.96 7.19 -15.08
CA MET A 271 -6.44 8.14 -14.08
C MET A 271 -5.23 8.69 -13.33
N SER A 272 -5.25 9.97 -13.03
CA SER A 272 -4.19 10.61 -12.26
C SER A 272 -4.72 11.76 -11.40
N THR A 273 -4.08 11.97 -10.26
CA THR A 273 -4.30 13.13 -9.39
C THR A 273 -3.15 14.15 -9.46
N PHE A 274 -2.16 13.90 -10.31
CA PHE A 274 -0.90 14.65 -10.36
C PHE A 274 -0.65 15.25 -11.75
N HIS A 275 -0.96 14.50 -12.80
CA HIS A 275 -0.69 14.91 -14.18
C HIS A 275 -1.79 15.80 -14.75
N ASP A 276 -1.43 16.59 -15.76
CA ASP A 276 -2.35 17.23 -16.68
C ASP A 276 -2.44 16.44 -18.00
N ALA A 277 -3.15 16.99 -18.99
CA ALA A 277 -3.30 16.39 -20.31
C ALA A 277 -2.08 16.61 -21.24
N SER A 278 -0.93 17.04 -20.71
CA SER A 278 0.24 17.33 -21.52
C SER A 278 0.84 16.08 -22.16
N SER A 279 1.51 16.28 -23.30
CA SER A 279 2.16 15.23 -24.09
C SER A 279 3.49 15.75 -24.64
N TYR A 280 4.45 14.84 -24.83
CA TYR A 280 5.74 15.17 -25.45
C TYR A 280 6.18 14.12 -26.47
N LEU A 281 7.12 14.50 -27.33
CA LEU A 281 7.68 13.62 -28.35
C LEU A 281 8.61 12.60 -27.70
N VAL A 282 8.32 11.32 -27.90
CA VAL A 282 9.14 10.20 -27.45
C VAL A 282 9.68 9.42 -28.64
N ALA A 283 11.00 9.26 -28.69
CA ALA A 283 11.63 8.35 -29.64
C ALA A 283 11.36 6.90 -29.22
N CYS A 284 10.64 6.16 -30.05
CA CYS A 284 10.38 4.74 -29.82
C CYS A 284 11.58 3.88 -30.26
N LYS A 285 11.67 2.64 -29.76
CA LYS A 285 12.72 1.67 -30.16
C LYS A 285 12.83 1.45 -31.68
N SER A 286 11.75 1.72 -32.42
CA SER A 286 11.68 1.69 -33.88
C SER A 286 12.21 2.95 -34.58
N LYS A 287 12.88 3.87 -33.86
CA LYS A 287 13.33 5.19 -34.34
C LYS A 287 12.23 6.14 -34.83
N LYS A 288 10.96 5.81 -34.59
CA LYS A 288 9.82 6.70 -34.85
C LYS A 288 9.55 7.58 -33.64
N THR A 289 9.31 8.86 -33.85
CA THR A 289 8.85 9.79 -32.83
C THR A 289 7.34 9.72 -32.69
N VAL A 290 6.84 9.54 -31.48
CA VAL A 290 5.41 9.46 -31.17
C VAL A 290 5.10 10.45 -30.06
N MET A 291 4.04 11.24 -30.23
CA MET A 291 3.49 12.05 -29.14
C MET A 291 2.87 11.13 -28.09
N LYS A 292 3.40 11.19 -26.87
CA LYS A 292 2.92 10.38 -25.75
C LYS A 292 2.51 11.27 -24.58
N PRO A 293 1.40 10.97 -23.91
CA PRO A 293 1.01 11.67 -22.68
C PRO A 293 2.07 11.47 -21.60
N VAL A 294 2.33 12.50 -20.80
CA VAL A 294 3.31 12.42 -19.69
C VAL A 294 2.97 11.29 -18.74
N VAL A 295 1.69 11.16 -18.35
CA VAL A 295 1.20 10.08 -17.46
C VAL A 295 1.53 8.68 -17.98
N VAL A 296 1.58 8.48 -19.30
CA VAL A 296 1.93 7.17 -19.89
C VAL A 296 3.41 6.88 -19.69
N CYS A 297 4.26 7.88 -19.86
CA CYS A 297 5.70 7.72 -19.66
C CYS A 297 6.01 7.49 -18.17
N ASP A 298 5.43 8.28 -17.29
CA ASP A 298 5.68 8.15 -15.85
C ASP A 298 5.16 6.83 -15.31
N TYR A 299 3.99 6.35 -15.79
CA TYR A 299 3.50 5.01 -15.46
C TYR A 299 4.46 3.90 -15.87
N ASN A 300 5.00 3.95 -17.10
CA ASN A 300 5.94 2.94 -17.56
C ASN A 300 7.26 2.97 -16.77
N ASN A 301 7.64 4.13 -16.23
CA ASN A 301 8.83 4.28 -15.42
C ASN A 301 8.64 3.77 -13.98
N THR A 302 7.44 3.93 -13.40
CA THR A 302 7.22 3.63 -11.98
C THR A 302 6.54 2.30 -11.70
N MET A 303 5.67 1.81 -12.60
CA MET A 303 4.93 0.56 -12.36
C MET A 303 5.86 -0.65 -12.21
N GLY A 304 7.02 -0.63 -12.85
CA GLY A 304 7.98 -1.74 -12.89
C GLY A 304 8.67 -2.08 -11.55
N GLY A 305 8.46 -1.33 -10.46
CA GLY A 305 9.12 -1.59 -9.18
C GLY A 305 8.88 -3.01 -8.61
N VAL A 306 7.66 -3.55 -8.76
CA VAL A 306 7.36 -4.92 -8.32
C VAL A 306 7.97 -5.95 -9.28
N ASP A 307 7.91 -5.72 -10.59
CA ASP A 307 8.53 -6.60 -11.60
C ASP A 307 10.05 -6.69 -11.43
N LEU A 308 10.71 -5.57 -11.08
CA LEU A 308 12.14 -5.53 -10.75
C LEU A 308 12.44 -6.42 -9.54
N CYS A 309 11.63 -6.32 -8.49
CA CYS A 309 11.77 -7.16 -7.32
C CYS A 309 11.57 -8.64 -7.65
N ASP A 310 10.50 -8.99 -8.39
CA ASP A 310 10.23 -10.35 -8.84
C ASP A 310 11.40 -10.89 -9.69
N GLN A 311 12.01 -10.07 -10.54
CA GLN A 311 13.16 -10.44 -11.37
C GLN A 311 14.41 -10.75 -10.53
N GLU A 312 14.70 -9.97 -9.50
CA GLU A 312 15.87 -10.20 -8.62
C GLU A 312 15.67 -11.43 -7.70
N MET A 313 14.43 -11.85 -7.46
CA MET A 313 14.09 -13.03 -6.66
C MET A 313 13.95 -14.34 -7.45
N SER A 314 13.99 -14.27 -8.80
CA SER A 314 13.80 -15.42 -9.71
C SER A 314 15.10 -16.15 -10.02
#